data_AF-A0A561R9C4-F1
#
_entry.id   AF-A0A561R9C4-F1
#
_cell.length_a   1.000
_cell.length_b   1.000
_cell.length_c   1.000
_cell.angle_alpha   90.00
_cell.angle_beta   90.00
_cell.angle_gamma   90.00
#
_symmetry.space_group_name_H-M   'P 1'
#
loop_
_entity.id
_entity.type
_entity.pdbx_description
1 polymer ?
#
loop_
_entity_poly.entity_id
_entity_poly.type
_entity_poly.pdbx_seq_one_letter_code
_entity_poly.pdbx_strand_id
1 'polypeptide(L)' 'MEDTIRIENRGDFGLWAIEAAKQIVIDQGFDLARAGREGSEEDVRQAGNALGQAITNALLEVYDGLLDGAPEE' A
#
# COMPACT_ATOMS: atom_id res chain seq x y z
N MET A 1 -10.80 -11.99 11.74
CA MET A 1 -10.49 -12.86 10.59
C MET A 1 -10.54 -11.92 9.41
N GLU A 2 -9.40 -11.32 9.06
CA GLU A 2 -9.32 -10.53 7.83
C GLU A 2 -9.61 -11.46 6.66
N ASP A 3 -10.59 -11.10 5.85
CA ASP A 3 -10.82 -11.73 4.55
C ASP A 3 -9.59 -11.44 3.69
N THR A 4 -8.58 -12.32 3.76
CA THR A 4 -7.41 -12.27 2.90
C THR A 4 -7.90 -12.46 1.47
N ILE A 5 -7.86 -11.39 0.67
CA ILE A 5 -8.23 -11.47 -0.75
C ILE A 5 -7.16 -12.32 -1.44
N ARG A 6 -7.54 -13.56 -1.81
CA ARG A 6 -6.70 -14.44 -2.60
C ARG A 6 -6.68 -13.96 -4.04
N ILE A 7 -5.50 -13.64 -4.56
CA ILE A 7 -5.32 -13.13 -5.92
C ILE A 7 -5.09 -14.32 -6.85
N GLU A 8 -6.14 -14.80 -7.52
CA GLU A 8 -6.05 -15.94 -8.44
C GLU A 8 -6.06 -15.54 -9.92
N ASN A 9 -6.52 -14.32 -10.20
CA ASN A 9 -6.56 -13.77 -11.55
C ASN A 9 -6.40 -12.23 -11.56
N ARG A 10 -6.30 -11.65 -12.76
CA ARG A 10 -6.14 -10.19 -12.96
C ARG A 10 -7.30 -9.37 -12.38
N GLY A 11 -8.51 -9.89 -12.38
CA GLY A 11 -9.69 -9.24 -11.79
C GLY A 11 -9.57 -9.14 -10.28
N ASP A 12 -9.17 -10.24 -9.63
CA ASP A 12 -8.95 -10.28 -8.18
C ASP A 12 -7.82 -9.34 -7.77
N PHE A 13 -6.72 -9.31 -8.53
CA PHE A 13 -5.64 -8.35 -8.34
C PHE A 13 -6.15 -6.91 -8.44
N GLY A 14 -7.01 -6.61 -9.41
CA GLY A 14 -7.62 -5.29 -9.57
C GLY A 14 -8.46 -4.88 -8.35
N LEU A 15 -9.26 -5.78 -7.80
CA LEU A 15 -10.06 -5.53 -6.60
C LEU A 15 -9.18 -5.32 -5.36
N TRP A 16 -8.20 -6.20 -5.16
CA TRP A 16 -7.21 -6.05 -4.09
C TRP A 16 -6.49 -4.70 -4.20
N ALA A 17 -6.00 -4.34 -5.38
CA ALA A 17 -5.23 -3.11 -5.60
C ALA A 17 -6.07 -1.85 -5.29
N ILE A 18 -7.36 -1.87 -5.63
CA ILE A 18 -8.28 -0.78 -5.28
C ILE A 18 -8.43 -0.67 -3.76
N GLU A 19 -8.61 -1.78 -3.07
CA GLU A 19 -8.83 -1.76 -1.62
C GLU A 19 -7.54 -1.39 -0.85
N ALA A 20 -6.40 -1.96 -1.25
CA ALA A 20 -5.09 -1.59 -0.71
C ALA A 20 -4.79 -0.10 -0.93
N ALA A 21 -5.06 0.44 -2.13
CA ALA A 21 -4.87 1.86 -2.42
C ALA A 21 -5.77 2.75 -1.55
N LYS A 22 -7.03 2.37 -1.31
CA LYS A 22 -7.91 3.12 -0.41
C LYS A 22 -7.38 3.14 1.02
N GLN A 23 -6.97 2.00 1.55
CA GLN A 23 -6.41 1.91 2.91
C GLN A 23 -5.17 2.79 3.04
N ILE A 24 -4.22 2.70 2.11
CA ILE A 24 -3.02 3.54 2.09
C ILE A 24 -3.38 5.03 2.06
N VAL A 25 -4.36 5.43 1.25
CA VAL A 25 -4.80 6.84 1.18
C VAL A 25 -5.49 7.30 2.47
N ILE A 26 -6.29 6.44 3.09
CA ILE A 26 -6.96 6.74 4.37
C ILE A 26 -5.92 6.92 5.47
N ASP A 27 -4.97 6.00 5.58
CA ASP A 27 -4.00 5.98 6.68
C ASP A 27 -2.90 7.02 6.50
N GLN A 28 -2.30 7.10 5.31
CA GLN A 28 -1.11 7.93 5.07
C GLN A 28 -1.40 9.20 4.28
N GLY A 29 -2.42 9.18 3.41
CA GLY A 29 -2.77 10.32 2.57
C GLY A 29 -3.34 11.49 3.35
N PHE A 30 -4.14 11.24 4.39
CA PHE A 30 -4.65 12.28 5.27
C PHE A 30 -3.53 12.98 6.05
N ASP A 31 -2.58 12.22 6.59
CA ASP A 31 -1.46 12.76 7.34
C ASP A 31 -0.56 13.63 6.47
N LEU A 32 -0.30 13.21 5.23
CA LEU A 32 0.42 14.06 4.27
C LEU A 32 -0.35 15.34 3.92
N ALA A 33 -1.66 15.26 3.70
CA ALA A 33 -2.49 16.43 3.42
C ALA A 33 -2.51 17.42 4.60
N ARG A 34 -2.59 16.89 5.83
CA ARG A 34 -2.51 17.68 7.06
C ARG A 34 -1.15 18.35 7.22
N ALA A 35 -0.07 17.59 7.05
CA ALA A 35 1.30 18.11 7.11
C ALA A 35 1.54 19.21 6.07
N GLY A 36 1.04 19.03 4.85
CA GLY A 36 1.16 20.04 3.79
C GLY A 36 0.39 21.33 4.05
N ARG A 37 -0.68 21.28 4.85
CA ARG A 37 -1.50 22.45 5.18
C ARG A 37 -0.98 23.22 6.39
N GLU A 38 -0.57 22.51 7.44
CA GLU A 38 -0.35 23.08 8.78
C GLU A 38 1.03 22.75 9.37
N GLY A 39 1.77 21.83 8.74
CA GLY A 39 3.04 21.31 9.24
C GLY A 39 4.27 22.08 8.74
N SER A 40 5.41 21.71 9.29
CA SER A 40 6.73 22.13 8.81
C SER A 40 7.18 21.32 7.59
N GLU A 41 8.24 21.77 6.93
CA GLU A 41 8.86 21.01 5.84
C GLU A 41 9.32 19.61 6.28
N GLU A 42 9.76 19.48 7.55
CA GLU A 42 10.12 18.19 8.12
C GLU A 42 8.91 17.27 8.30
N ASP A 43 7.76 17.81 8.72
CA ASP A 43 6.53 17.03 8.85
C ASP A 43 6.04 16.52 7.49
N VAL A 44 6.11 17.36 6.45
CA VAL A 44 5.78 16.97 5.07
C VAL A 44 6.72 15.87 4.58
N ARG A 45 8.03 16.00 4.85
CA ARG A 45 9.02 14.99 4.49
C ARG A 45 8.74 13.65 5.17
N GLN A 46 8.43 13.65 6.46
CA GLN A 46 8.13 12.44 7.22
C GLN A 46 6.85 11.76 6.70
N ALA A 47 5.76 12.53 6.54
CA ALA A 47 4.50 11.99 6.04
C ALA A 47 4.63 11.47 4.60
N GLY A 48 5.39 12.17 3.75
CA GLY A 48 5.65 11.73 2.37
C GLY A 48 6.44 10.42 2.31
N ASN A 49 7.45 10.26 3.16
CA ASN A 49 8.20 9.02 3.29
C ASN A 49 7.32 7.87 3.78
N ALA A 50 6.45 8.12 4.77
CA ALA A 50 5.53 7.11 5.29
C ALA A 50 4.55 6.62 4.22
N LEU A 51 3.96 7.53 3.44
CA LEU A 51 3.10 7.19 2.30
C LEU A 51 3.86 6.37 1.25
N GLY A 52 5.06 6.81 0.85
CA GLY A 52 5.87 6.09 -0.13
C GLY A 52 6.28 4.70 0.33
N GLN A 53 6.62 4.55 1.61
CA GLN A 53 6.95 3.27 2.22
C GLN A 53 5.73 2.33 2.24
N ALA A 54 4.55 2.83 2.58
CA ALA A 54 3.33 2.03 2.59
C ALA A 54 2.98 1.49 1.18
N ILE A 55 3.11 2.33 0.15
CA ILE A 55 2.96 1.91 -1.25
C ILE A 55 3.98 0.83 -1.62
N THR A 56 5.25 1.06 -1.27
CA THR A 56 6.33 0.11 -1.58
C THR A 56 6.11 -1.25 -0.91
N ASN A 57 5.70 -1.25 0.37
CA ASN A 57 5.40 -2.48 1.10
C ASN A 57 4.25 -3.25 0.45
N ALA A 58 3.17 -2.57 0.06
CA ALA A 58 2.05 -3.22 -0.61
C ALA A 58 2.45 -3.85 -1.96
N LEU A 59 3.35 -3.21 -2.71
CA LEU A 59 3.87 -3.80 -3.97
C LEU A 59 4.76 -5.02 -3.72
N LEU A 60 5.59 -4.99 -2.67
CA LEU A 60 6.42 -6.13 -2.29
C LEU A 60 5.58 -7.30 -1.79
N GLU A 61 4.52 -7.06 -1.02
CA GLU A 61 3.59 -8.10 -0.58
C GLU A 61 2.95 -8.84 -1.75
N VAL A 62 2.55 -8.11 -2.80
CA VAL A 62 2.06 -8.73 -4.05
C VAL A 62 3.14 -9.58 -4.71
N TYR A 63 4.35 -9.03 -4.80
CA TYR A 63 5.47 -9.73 -5.43
C TYR A 63 5.78 -11.04 -4.69
N ASP A 64 5.88 -11.00 -3.37
CA ASP A 64 6.14 -12.17 -2.52
C ASP A 64 5.00 -13.20 -2.66
N GLY A 65 3.74 -12.75 -2.65
CA GLY A 65 2.59 -13.62 -2.87
C GLY A 65 2.53 -14.28 -4.26
N LEU A 66 3.11 -13.65 -5.29
CA LEU A 66 3.27 -14.27 -6.61
C LEU A 66 4.38 -15.34 -6.63
N LEU A 67 5.42 -15.18 -5.81
CA LEU A 67 6.54 -16.13 -5.72
C LEU A 67 6.22 -17.36 -4.87
N ASP A 68 5.35 -17.25 -3.87
CA ASP A 68 4.95 -18.36 -3.00
C ASP A 68 4.27 -19.54 -3.75
N GLY A 69 3.79 -19.31 -4.98
CA GLY A 69 3.25 -20.35 -5.86
C GLY A 69 4.19 -20.82 -6.97
N ALA A 70 5.40 -20.28 -7.06
CA ALA A 70 6.38 -20.66 -8.07
C ALA A 70 7.00 -22.03 -7.73
N PRO A 71 7.15 -22.95 -8.70
CA PRO A 71 7.87 -24.19 -8.45
C PRO A 71 9.32 -23.85 -8.06
N GLU A 72 9.80 -24.42 -6.97
CA GLU A 72 11.23 -24.39 -6.62
C GLU A 72 12.01 -25.11 -7.75
N GLU A 73 12.97 -24.41 -8.38
CA GLU A 73 13.84 -24.99 -9.42
C GLU A 73 14.79 -26.07 -8.90
#